data_AF-A0A0F7ZW94-F1
#
_entry.id   AF-A0A0F7ZW94-F1
#
_cell.length_a   1.000
_cell.length_b   1.000
_cell.length_c   1.000
_cell.angle_alpha   90.00
_cell.angle_beta   90.00
_cell.angle_gamma   90.00
#
_symmetry.space_group_name_H-M   'P 1'
#
loop_
_entity.id
_entity.type
_entity.pdbx_description
1 polymer ?
#
loop_
_entity_poly.entity_id
_entity_poly.type
_entity_poly.pdbx_seq_one_letter_code
_entity_poly.pdbx_strand_id
1 'polypeptide(L)'
;MNITTLAYLRRKAKADAASRFEAWWQAEMPDSYCALKLTTTTKCPKELVGVPRERLHHLLAARSRHGDFAQYHERFNYQDALLNCSCGRRKAPDHIFSCRKTDPDRSMGLSSSWWKRQTSLRRSALAVITHGEVYDGEIIGALEGLKEALKLPAERIHVCLDNTSAARAIMGDSGSSSQHEAMTFVALAREHGDTHVRWVPGHADIPGNDRADELAKAGATLPDPTMDITTLAYLRRKAKADAASRFEAWWQAEMPDSYRALKLTTTTKCPKELVGVPRERLHHLLAARSRHGDFAQYHERFNYQDALLNCSCGRRKAPDHIFSCRKTDPVRRVKLIPSAGQAINSAIGPKYETFLKLVEETNFFEKICPRRQA
;
A
#
# COMPACT_ATOMS: atom_id res chain seq x y z
N MET A 1 3.14 28.89 31.89
CA MET A 1 3.18 28.55 30.44
C MET A 1 2.39 27.27 30.23
N ASN A 2 1.27 27.33 29.51
CA ASN A 2 0.40 26.18 29.29
C ASN A 2 1.09 25.16 28.38
N ILE A 3 1.51 24.03 28.96
CA ILE A 3 2.08 22.90 28.21
C ILE A 3 0.97 22.30 27.35
N THR A 4 0.87 22.73 26.10
CA THR A 4 -0.06 22.15 25.13
C THR A 4 0.36 20.72 24.84
N THR A 5 -0.42 19.78 25.35
CA THR A 5 -0.15 18.34 25.21
C THR A 5 -0.19 17.90 23.76
N LEU A 6 0.53 16.82 23.43
CA LEU A 6 0.54 16.24 22.08
C LEU A 6 -0.88 15.85 21.60
N ALA A 7 -1.78 15.54 22.53
CA ALA A 7 -3.19 15.31 22.28
C ALA A 7 -3.94 16.59 21.88
N TYR A 8 -3.56 17.75 22.42
CA TYR A 8 -4.08 19.06 21.98
C TYR A 8 -3.57 19.40 20.58
N LEU A 9 -2.29 19.20 20.29
CA LEU A 9 -1.71 19.46 18.96
C LEU A 9 -2.30 18.53 17.89
N ARG A 10 -2.54 17.25 18.20
CA ARG A 10 -3.25 16.33 17.28
C ARG A 10 -4.70 16.73 17.06
N ARG A 11 -5.40 17.17 18.10
CA ARG A 11 -6.77 17.70 17.97
C ARG A 11 -6.79 18.99 17.13
N LYS A 12 -5.83 19.89 17.34
CA LYS A 12 -5.67 21.12 16.59
C LYS A 12 -5.34 20.84 15.12
N ALA A 13 -4.39 19.95 14.82
CA ALA A 13 -4.06 19.54 13.45
C ALA A 13 -5.24 18.84 12.75
N LYS A 14 -6.05 18.05 13.48
CA LYS A 14 -7.26 17.43 12.93
C LYS A 14 -8.37 18.47 12.68
N ALA A 15 -8.49 19.47 13.56
CA ALA A 15 -9.40 20.60 13.36
C ALA A 15 -8.95 21.50 12.20
N ASP A 16 -7.65 21.79 12.08
CA ASP A 16 -7.08 22.58 10.98
C ASP A 16 -7.23 21.83 9.64
N ALA A 17 -7.03 20.51 9.61
CA ALA A 17 -7.29 19.70 8.42
C ALA A 17 -8.78 19.69 8.05
N ALA A 18 -9.67 19.64 9.04
CA ALA A 18 -11.11 19.75 8.85
C ALA A 18 -11.48 21.11 8.24
N SER A 19 -10.98 22.20 8.81
CA SER A 19 -11.24 23.57 8.33
C SER A 19 -10.63 23.85 6.97
N ARG A 20 -9.46 23.26 6.65
CA ARG A 20 -8.86 23.36 5.31
C ARG A 20 -9.64 22.57 4.27
N PHE A 21 -10.12 21.38 4.63
CA PHE A 21 -11.00 20.61 3.75
C PHE A 21 -12.33 21.34 3.56
N GLU A 22 -12.91 21.93 4.60
CA GLU A 22 -14.11 22.79 4.50
C GLU A 22 -13.88 23.95 3.54
N ALA A 23 -12.81 24.72 3.73
CA ALA A 23 -12.52 25.88 2.90
C ALA A 23 -12.29 25.48 1.43
N TRP A 24 -11.61 24.37 1.18
CA TRP A 24 -11.48 23.81 -0.16
C TRP A 24 -12.82 23.32 -0.71
N TRP A 25 -13.63 22.62 0.10
CA TRP A 25 -14.96 22.13 -0.28
C TRP A 25 -15.91 23.29 -0.62
N GLN A 26 -15.84 24.41 0.07
CA GLN A 26 -16.67 25.58 -0.29
C GLN A 26 -16.15 26.33 -1.53
N ALA A 27 -14.84 26.25 -1.83
CA ALA A 27 -14.21 26.98 -2.94
C ALA A 27 -14.18 26.21 -4.27
N GLU A 28 -13.99 24.89 -4.23
CA GLU A 28 -13.67 24.04 -5.38
C GLU A 28 -14.66 22.87 -5.58
N MET A 29 -15.79 22.87 -4.86
CA MET A 29 -16.78 21.80 -4.98
C MET A 29 -17.39 21.76 -6.40
N PRO A 30 -17.33 20.61 -7.09
CA PRO A 30 -17.96 20.47 -8.40
C PRO A 30 -19.48 20.64 -8.28
N ASP A 31 -20.10 21.33 -9.25
CA ASP A 31 -21.54 21.61 -9.29
C ASP A 31 -22.42 20.35 -9.12
N SER A 32 -21.90 19.18 -9.51
CA SER A 32 -22.56 17.88 -9.34
C SER A 32 -22.84 17.52 -7.87
N TYR A 33 -22.13 18.12 -6.90
CA TYR A 33 -22.29 17.88 -5.47
C TYR A 33 -23.18 18.92 -4.77
N CYS A 34 -23.39 20.11 -5.37
CA CYS A 34 -24.23 21.18 -4.82
C CYS A 34 -25.69 20.73 -4.55
N ALA A 35 -26.24 19.90 -5.45
CA ALA A 35 -27.60 19.38 -5.33
C ALA A 35 -27.78 18.31 -4.23
N LEU A 36 -26.69 17.73 -3.72
CA LEU A 36 -26.72 16.59 -2.79
C LEU A 36 -26.80 17.00 -1.31
N LYS A 37 -26.81 18.32 -1.01
CA LYS A 37 -26.90 18.88 0.36
C LYS A 37 -25.97 18.20 1.37
N LEU A 38 -24.77 17.82 0.93
CA LEU A 38 -23.82 17.08 1.77
C LEU A 38 -23.21 18.03 2.80
N THR A 39 -23.23 17.61 4.07
CA THR A 39 -22.51 18.31 5.14
C THR A 39 -21.09 17.78 5.25
N THR A 40 -20.17 18.69 5.51
CA THR A 40 -18.74 18.49 5.68
C THR A 40 -18.41 17.97 7.08
N THR A 41 -18.98 16.82 7.42
CA THR A 41 -18.62 16.13 8.67
C THR A 41 -17.28 15.39 8.51
N THR A 42 -16.35 15.62 9.44
CA THR A 42 -15.07 14.89 9.52
C THR A 42 -15.15 13.56 10.25
N LYS A 43 -16.33 13.21 10.76
CA LYS A 43 -16.64 11.88 11.29
C LYS A 43 -17.43 11.11 10.24
N CYS A 44 -17.15 9.82 10.11
CA CYS A 44 -17.97 8.91 9.30
C CYS A 44 -19.45 9.09 9.73
N PRO A 45 -20.34 9.50 8.81
CA PRO A 45 -21.76 9.63 9.10
C PRO A 45 -22.28 8.32 9.71
N LYS A 46 -23.10 8.39 10.77
CA LYS A 46 -23.58 7.20 11.48
C LYS A 46 -24.39 6.29 10.55
N GLU A 47 -24.99 6.87 9.52
CA GLU A 47 -25.78 6.24 8.46
C GLU A 47 -24.94 5.33 7.55
N LEU A 48 -23.62 5.47 7.54
CA LEU A 48 -22.69 4.64 6.77
C LEU A 48 -22.02 3.56 7.64
N VAL A 49 -22.21 3.59 8.95
CA VAL A 49 -21.67 2.59 9.88
C VAL A 49 -22.51 1.32 9.76
N GLY A 50 -21.91 0.23 9.30
CA GLY A 50 -22.60 -1.06 9.07
C GLY A 50 -23.08 -1.30 7.65
N VAL A 51 -22.90 -0.33 6.73
CA VAL A 51 -23.15 -0.54 5.30
C VAL A 51 -22.02 -1.39 4.71
N PRO A 52 -22.33 -2.53 4.05
CA PRO A 52 -21.32 -3.34 3.39
C PRO A 52 -20.48 -2.52 2.42
N ARG A 53 -19.17 -2.78 2.37
CA ARG A 53 -18.19 -1.99 1.61
C ARG A 53 -18.54 -1.91 0.11
N GLU A 54 -19.17 -2.94 -0.43
CA GLU A 54 -19.69 -2.98 -1.81
C GLU A 54 -20.75 -1.89 -2.05
N ARG A 55 -21.73 -1.75 -1.15
CA ARG A 55 -22.77 -0.72 -1.26
C ARG A 55 -22.20 0.68 -1.07
N LEU A 56 -21.18 0.82 -0.22
CA LEU A 56 -20.44 2.08 -0.05
C LEU A 56 -19.71 2.48 -1.34
N HIS A 57 -19.11 1.52 -2.03
CA HIS A 57 -18.44 1.75 -3.32
C HIS A 57 -19.43 2.23 -4.40
N HIS A 58 -20.61 1.60 -4.52
CA HIS A 58 -21.63 2.06 -5.46
C HIS A 58 -22.19 3.46 -5.12
N LEU A 59 -22.36 3.77 -3.84
CA LEU A 59 -22.79 5.10 -3.39
C LEU A 59 -21.73 6.17 -3.72
N LEU A 60 -20.46 5.88 -3.49
CA LEU A 60 -19.35 6.78 -3.82
C LEU A 60 -19.22 6.98 -5.33
N ALA A 61 -19.35 5.91 -6.11
CA ALA A 61 -19.36 5.97 -7.56
C ALA A 61 -20.50 6.86 -8.08
N ALA A 62 -21.72 6.67 -7.56
CA ALA A 62 -22.89 7.46 -7.94
C ALA A 62 -22.73 8.96 -7.59
N ARG A 63 -22.17 9.26 -6.41
CA ARG A 63 -21.93 10.65 -5.95
C ARG A 63 -20.84 11.35 -6.75
N SER A 64 -19.77 10.63 -7.05
CA SER A 64 -18.66 11.17 -7.83
C SER A 64 -18.91 11.18 -9.33
N ARG A 65 -19.92 10.45 -9.81
CA ARG A 65 -20.12 10.15 -11.23
C ARG A 65 -18.92 9.45 -11.85
N HIS A 66 -18.08 8.81 -11.03
CA HIS A 66 -16.94 8.00 -11.46
C HIS A 66 -17.30 6.53 -11.26
N GLY A 67 -17.15 5.71 -12.30
CA GLY A 67 -17.57 4.31 -12.29
C GLY A 67 -18.27 3.92 -13.59
N ASP A 68 -19.11 2.88 -13.55
CA ASP A 68 -19.81 2.36 -14.74
C ASP A 68 -21.03 3.24 -15.13
N PHE A 69 -20.77 4.52 -15.41
CA PHE A 69 -21.74 5.49 -15.91
C PHE A 69 -21.33 5.98 -17.29
N ALA A 70 -22.31 6.26 -18.14
CA ALA A 70 -22.07 6.68 -19.52
C ALA A 70 -21.19 7.93 -19.61
N GLN A 71 -21.45 8.93 -18.76
CA GLN A 71 -20.68 10.18 -18.70
C GLN A 71 -19.20 9.97 -18.35
N TYR A 72 -18.90 8.99 -17.49
CA TYR A 72 -17.52 8.67 -17.14
C TYR A 72 -16.81 8.04 -18.33
N HIS A 73 -17.44 7.04 -18.95
CA HIS A 73 -16.81 6.31 -20.06
C HIS A 73 -16.59 7.16 -21.30
N GLU A 74 -17.51 8.09 -21.59
CA GLU A 74 -17.37 9.06 -22.68
C GLU A 74 -16.24 10.07 -22.39
N ARG A 75 -16.13 10.56 -21.15
CA ARG A 75 -15.06 11.49 -20.75
C ARG A 75 -13.67 10.91 -20.95
N PHE A 76 -13.51 9.61 -20.73
CA PHE A 76 -12.23 8.88 -20.86
C PHE A 76 -12.11 8.07 -22.16
N ASN A 77 -13.08 8.20 -23.08
CA ASN A 77 -13.10 7.61 -24.41
C ASN A 77 -12.91 6.08 -24.44
N TYR A 78 -13.61 5.34 -23.56
CA TYR A 78 -13.59 3.88 -23.59
C TYR A 78 -14.51 3.34 -24.71
N GLN A 79 -13.91 2.66 -25.71
CA GLN A 79 -14.63 2.22 -26.92
C GLN A 79 -15.63 1.07 -26.68
N ASP A 80 -15.39 0.23 -25.67
CA ASP A 80 -16.22 -0.96 -25.39
C ASP A 80 -17.21 -0.76 -24.23
N ALA A 81 -17.35 0.48 -23.76
CA ALA A 81 -18.18 0.77 -22.60
C ALA A 81 -19.68 0.68 -22.93
N LEU A 82 -20.41 -0.12 -22.16
CA LEU A 82 -21.87 -0.17 -22.23
C LEU A 82 -22.47 1.10 -21.62
N LEU A 83 -22.76 2.09 -22.46
CA LEU A 83 -23.32 3.38 -22.06
C LEU A 83 -24.79 3.29 -21.62
N ASN A 84 -25.48 2.22 -22.00
CA ASN A 84 -26.89 2.00 -21.70
C ASN A 84 -27.09 0.80 -20.77
N CYS A 85 -28.06 0.90 -19.88
CA CYS A 85 -28.58 -0.21 -19.09
C CYS A 85 -29.38 -1.15 -20.00
N SER A 86 -29.53 -2.42 -19.59
CA SER A 86 -30.35 -3.42 -20.28
C SER A 86 -31.85 -3.07 -20.36
N CYS A 87 -32.31 -2.04 -19.63
CA CYS A 87 -33.63 -1.46 -19.80
C CYS A 87 -33.73 -0.47 -20.98
N GLY A 88 -32.63 -0.22 -21.70
CA GLY A 88 -32.53 0.71 -22.82
C GLY A 88 -32.26 2.17 -22.44
N ARG A 89 -32.28 2.52 -21.15
CA ARG A 89 -31.93 3.88 -20.69
C ARG A 89 -30.45 4.03 -20.43
N ARG A 90 -29.94 5.24 -20.63
CA ARG A 90 -28.54 5.61 -20.39
C ARG A 90 -28.15 5.38 -18.92
N LYS A 91 -26.96 4.84 -18.68
CA LYS A 91 -26.42 4.61 -17.34
C LYS A 91 -26.09 5.95 -16.69
N ALA A 92 -26.96 6.40 -15.80
CA ALA A 92 -26.80 7.59 -14.99
C ALA A 92 -26.97 7.24 -13.49
N PRO A 93 -26.39 8.03 -12.57
CA PRO A 93 -26.49 7.75 -11.13
C PRO A 93 -27.92 7.64 -10.59
N ASP A 94 -28.84 8.39 -11.17
CA ASP A 94 -30.27 8.41 -10.84
C ASP A 94 -31.06 7.26 -11.49
N HIS A 95 -30.47 6.59 -12.47
CA HIS A 95 -31.13 5.53 -13.23
C HIS A 95 -31.60 4.37 -12.34
N ILE A 96 -30.84 4.04 -11.28
CA ILE A 96 -31.17 2.96 -10.34
C ILE A 96 -32.53 3.13 -9.66
N PHE A 97 -33.00 4.38 -9.46
CA PHE A 97 -34.27 4.66 -8.80
C PHE A 97 -35.47 4.58 -9.74
N SER A 98 -35.25 4.54 -11.06
CA SER A 98 -36.30 4.63 -12.09
C SER A 98 -36.21 3.51 -13.15
N CYS A 99 -35.33 2.54 -12.93
CA CYS A 99 -35.12 1.45 -13.87
C CYS A 99 -36.30 0.47 -13.80
N ARG A 100 -36.96 0.23 -14.93
CA ARG A 100 -38.06 -0.75 -15.01
C ARG A 100 -37.60 -2.21 -14.89
N LYS A 101 -36.28 -2.43 -14.82
CA LYS A 101 -35.64 -3.74 -14.64
C LYS A 101 -35.00 -3.89 -13.25
N THR A 102 -35.04 -2.86 -12.38
CA THR A 102 -34.74 -3.00 -10.96
C THR A 102 -35.99 -3.50 -10.26
N ASP A 103 -35.98 -4.76 -9.87
CA ASP A 103 -37.04 -5.44 -9.14
C ASP A 103 -36.85 -5.16 -7.62
N PRO A 104 -37.83 -4.58 -6.90
CA PRO A 104 -37.67 -4.21 -5.49
C PRO A 104 -37.35 -5.40 -4.57
N ASP A 105 -37.76 -6.62 -4.94
CA ASP A 105 -37.49 -7.85 -4.19
C ASP A 105 -36.21 -8.59 -4.64
N ARG A 106 -35.59 -8.21 -5.77
CA ARG A 106 -34.29 -8.79 -6.17
C ARG A 106 -33.09 -8.25 -5.40
N SER A 107 -33.28 -7.21 -4.58
CA SER A 107 -32.28 -6.80 -3.58
C SER A 107 -32.28 -7.67 -2.32
N MET A 108 -33.26 -8.58 -2.18
CA MET A 108 -33.40 -9.52 -1.06
C MET A 108 -33.95 -10.88 -1.57
N GLY A 109 -33.23 -11.56 -2.47
CA GLY A 109 -33.72 -12.86 -2.93
C GLY A 109 -32.85 -13.52 -4.00
N LEU A 110 -31.92 -14.36 -3.54
CA LEU A 110 -31.50 -15.55 -4.29
C LEU A 110 -32.74 -16.35 -4.69
N SER A 111 -33.08 -16.45 -5.98
CA SER A 111 -34.06 -17.42 -6.44
C SER A 111 -34.02 -17.70 -7.96
N SER A 112 -33.61 -18.93 -8.25
CA SER A 112 -34.24 -19.89 -9.19
C SER A 112 -34.15 -19.74 -10.72
N SER A 113 -33.67 -18.64 -11.32
CA SER A 113 -33.70 -18.51 -12.80
C SER A 113 -32.36 -18.63 -13.55
N TRP A 114 -31.22 -18.70 -12.84
CA TRP A 114 -29.92 -19.08 -13.44
C TRP A 114 -29.69 -20.61 -13.50
N TRP A 115 -30.72 -21.38 -13.16
CA TRP A 115 -30.67 -22.84 -13.00
C TRP A 115 -31.04 -23.64 -14.27
N LYS A 116 -30.76 -23.13 -15.47
CA LYS A 116 -30.89 -23.93 -16.70
C LYS A 116 -29.55 -24.00 -17.43
N ARG A 117 -28.90 -25.16 -17.26
CA ARG A 117 -27.65 -25.66 -17.86
C ARG A 117 -26.36 -25.29 -17.14
N GLN A 118 -26.28 -25.67 -15.86
CA GLN A 118 -24.99 -26.02 -15.26
C GLN A 118 -24.70 -27.49 -15.59
N THR A 119 -24.18 -27.75 -16.79
CA THR A 119 -23.73 -29.09 -17.17
C THR A 119 -22.44 -29.37 -16.41
N SER A 120 -22.56 -30.05 -15.26
CA SER A 120 -21.51 -30.77 -14.55
C SER A 120 -20.09 -30.18 -14.63
N LEU A 121 -19.69 -29.39 -13.62
CA LEU A 121 -18.27 -29.16 -13.33
C LEU A 121 -17.61 -30.53 -13.09
N ARG A 122 -16.90 -31.04 -14.09
CA ARG A 122 -16.03 -32.21 -13.93
C ARG A 122 -14.84 -31.82 -13.06
N ARG A 123 -14.51 -32.68 -12.09
CA ARG A 123 -13.31 -32.58 -11.26
C ARG A 123 -12.07 -32.70 -12.16
N SER A 124 -11.44 -31.60 -12.53
CA SER A 124 -10.04 -31.59 -12.97
C SER A 124 -9.18 -31.08 -11.82
N ALA A 125 -9.00 -31.93 -10.80
CA ALA A 125 -7.94 -31.71 -9.82
C ALA A 125 -6.62 -32.18 -10.46
N LEU A 126 -6.00 -31.31 -11.27
CA LEU A 126 -4.74 -31.63 -11.93
C LEU A 126 -3.77 -30.46 -11.73
N ALA A 127 -2.59 -30.80 -11.20
CA ALA A 127 -1.45 -29.98 -10.80
C ALA A 127 -1.56 -29.31 -9.42
N VAL A 128 -0.96 -29.96 -8.42
CA VAL A 128 -0.45 -29.25 -7.23
C VAL A 128 0.85 -28.60 -7.66
N ILE A 129 0.98 -27.28 -7.46
CA ILE A 129 2.26 -26.60 -7.66
C ILE A 129 3.04 -26.74 -6.35
N THR A 130 4.10 -27.53 -6.36
CA THR A 130 4.98 -27.75 -5.19
C THR A 130 5.61 -26.45 -4.67
N HIS A 131 6.04 -25.59 -5.60
CA HIS A 131 6.75 -24.35 -5.33
C HIS A 131 6.19 -23.19 -6.19
N GLY A 132 4.90 -22.93 -6.04
CA GLY A 132 4.15 -21.89 -6.76
C GLY A 132 3.75 -20.71 -5.90
N GLU A 133 3.61 -19.52 -6.49
CA GLU A 133 2.86 -18.43 -5.88
C GLU A 133 1.37 -18.57 -6.23
N VAL A 134 0.51 -17.92 -5.44
CA VAL A 134 -0.95 -17.87 -5.71
C VAL A 134 -1.22 -17.44 -7.15
N TYR A 135 -0.46 -16.46 -7.65
CA TYR A 135 -0.53 -16.01 -9.05
C TYR A 135 -0.35 -17.13 -10.08
N ASP A 136 0.58 -18.07 -9.86
CA ASP A 136 0.84 -19.16 -10.80
C ASP A 136 -0.31 -20.20 -10.74
N GLY A 137 -0.84 -20.46 -9.54
CA GLY A 137 -2.03 -21.30 -9.32
C GLY A 137 -3.27 -20.77 -10.04
N GLU A 138 -3.50 -19.46 -9.99
CA GLU A 138 -4.60 -18.79 -10.67
C GLU A 138 -4.53 -18.96 -12.21
N ILE A 139 -3.35 -18.81 -12.80
CA ILE A 139 -3.18 -18.93 -14.26
C ILE A 139 -3.34 -20.39 -14.71
N ILE A 140 -2.74 -21.33 -13.97
CA ILE A 140 -2.87 -22.77 -14.28
C ILE A 140 -4.34 -23.19 -14.11
N GLY A 141 -5.00 -22.77 -13.03
CA GLY A 141 -6.41 -23.03 -12.79
C GLY A 141 -7.31 -22.48 -13.90
N ALA A 142 -7.03 -21.25 -14.38
CA ALA A 142 -7.73 -20.66 -15.50
C ALA A 142 -7.55 -21.46 -16.81
N LEU A 143 -6.32 -21.90 -17.10
CA LEU A 143 -6.00 -22.69 -18.28
C LEU A 143 -6.68 -24.05 -18.28
N GLU A 144 -6.57 -24.79 -17.19
CA GLU A 144 -7.20 -26.11 -17.07
C GLU A 144 -8.73 -25.99 -17.06
N GLY A 145 -9.28 -24.97 -16.39
CA GLY A 145 -10.70 -24.66 -16.43
C GLY A 145 -11.20 -24.35 -17.85
N LEU A 146 -10.42 -23.60 -18.65
CA LEU A 146 -10.74 -23.33 -20.05
C LEU A 146 -10.68 -24.60 -20.90
N LYS A 147 -9.66 -25.44 -20.76
CA LYS A 147 -9.55 -26.73 -21.48
C LYS A 147 -10.74 -27.64 -21.22
N GLU A 148 -11.23 -27.71 -19.98
CA GLU A 148 -12.42 -28.48 -19.65
C GLU A 148 -13.70 -27.83 -20.20
N ALA A 149 -13.81 -26.50 -20.17
CA ALA A 149 -14.95 -25.79 -20.73
C ALA A 149 -15.07 -25.99 -22.25
N LEU A 150 -13.94 -26.04 -22.98
CA LEU A 150 -13.90 -26.28 -24.43
C LEU A 150 -14.36 -27.68 -24.84
N LYS A 151 -14.38 -28.65 -23.92
CA LYS A 151 -14.94 -30.00 -24.17
C LYS A 151 -16.47 -30.01 -24.14
N LEU A 152 -17.09 -28.94 -23.62
CA LEU A 152 -18.53 -28.79 -23.56
C LEU A 152 -19.04 -28.03 -24.79
N PRO A 153 -20.26 -28.32 -25.28
CA PRO A 153 -20.87 -27.58 -26.39
C PRO A 153 -21.37 -26.22 -25.91
N ALA A 154 -20.45 -25.34 -25.50
CA ALA A 154 -20.73 -23.99 -25.04
C ALA A 154 -20.37 -22.99 -26.14
N GLU A 155 -21.33 -22.14 -26.53
CA GLU A 155 -21.08 -21.07 -27.51
C GLU A 155 -20.31 -19.90 -26.91
N ARG A 156 -20.44 -19.66 -25.59
CA ARG A 156 -19.80 -18.57 -24.87
C ARG A 156 -19.20 -19.04 -23.56
N ILE A 157 -17.96 -18.66 -23.31
CA ILE A 157 -17.23 -19.02 -22.09
C ILE A 157 -16.91 -17.76 -21.29
N HIS A 158 -17.24 -17.76 -20.00
CA HIS A 158 -16.84 -16.73 -19.05
C HIS A 158 -15.84 -17.31 -18.05
N VAL A 159 -14.63 -16.77 -18.03
CA VAL A 159 -13.59 -17.14 -17.06
C VAL A 159 -13.51 -16.06 -16.00
N CYS A 160 -13.84 -16.40 -14.77
CA CYS A 160 -13.86 -15.48 -13.63
C CYS A 160 -12.64 -15.71 -12.74
N LEU A 161 -11.90 -14.65 -12.39
CA LEU A 161 -10.72 -14.71 -11.53
C LEU A 161 -10.77 -13.64 -10.45
N ASP A 162 -10.32 -13.95 -9.24
CA ASP A 162 -10.26 -13.00 -8.14
C ASP A 162 -8.91 -12.31 -7.98
N ASN A 163 -7.87 -12.87 -8.60
CA ASN A 163 -6.55 -12.26 -8.69
C ASN A 163 -6.43 -11.34 -9.92
N THR A 164 -6.44 -10.03 -9.66
CA THR A 164 -6.35 -9.01 -10.73
C THR A 164 -5.07 -9.13 -11.57
N SER A 165 -3.94 -9.54 -10.97
CA SER A 165 -2.68 -9.71 -11.71
C SER A 165 -2.74 -10.91 -12.66
N ALA A 166 -3.34 -12.03 -12.22
CA ALA A 166 -3.53 -13.20 -13.06
C ALA A 166 -4.52 -12.92 -14.20
N ALA A 167 -5.63 -12.23 -13.91
CA ALA A 167 -6.60 -11.81 -14.92
C ALA A 167 -5.97 -10.93 -16.01
N ARG A 168 -5.11 -9.97 -15.63
CA ARG A 168 -4.37 -9.15 -16.60
C ARG A 168 -3.42 -9.99 -17.45
N ALA A 169 -2.72 -10.94 -16.83
CA ALA A 169 -1.74 -11.78 -17.52
C ALA A 169 -2.37 -12.58 -18.67
N ILE A 170 -3.54 -13.17 -18.44
CA ILE A 170 -4.28 -13.93 -19.46
C ILE A 170 -5.08 -13.06 -20.43
N MET A 171 -5.19 -11.75 -20.18
CA MET A 171 -5.76 -10.77 -21.13
C MET A 171 -4.70 -10.16 -22.07
N GLY A 172 -3.45 -10.61 -22.01
CA GLY A 172 -2.40 -10.21 -22.94
C GLY A 172 -1.32 -9.28 -22.36
N ASP A 173 -1.41 -8.92 -21.07
CA ASP A 173 -0.27 -8.28 -20.39
C ASP A 173 0.79 -9.33 -20.06
N SER A 174 2.04 -9.12 -20.47
CA SER A 174 3.13 -10.05 -20.20
C SER A 174 3.44 -10.15 -18.70
N GLY A 175 2.92 -11.20 -18.06
CA GLY A 175 3.28 -11.59 -16.70
C GLY A 175 4.74 -12.01 -16.56
N SER A 176 5.29 -11.96 -15.35
CA SER A 176 6.70 -12.28 -15.11
C SER A 176 6.98 -13.76 -14.78
N SER A 177 5.93 -14.57 -14.61
CA SER A 177 5.89 -16.02 -14.33
C SER A 177 4.65 -16.62 -15.02
N SER A 178 4.61 -17.95 -15.18
CA SER A 178 3.55 -18.71 -15.90
C SER A 178 3.20 -18.16 -17.29
N GLN A 179 4.22 -17.69 -18.04
CA GLN A 179 4.02 -17.11 -19.37
C GLN A 179 3.53 -18.14 -20.39
N HIS A 180 4.05 -19.37 -20.31
CA HIS A 180 3.66 -20.43 -21.24
C HIS A 180 2.17 -20.76 -21.09
N GLU A 181 1.69 -20.85 -19.85
CA GLU A 181 0.30 -21.15 -19.52
C GLU A 181 -0.62 -19.99 -19.90
N ALA A 182 -0.22 -18.75 -19.62
CA ALA A 182 -0.97 -17.56 -20.03
C ALA A 182 -1.07 -17.44 -21.56
N MET A 183 0.02 -17.68 -22.29
CA MET A 183 0.02 -17.67 -23.76
C MET A 183 -0.84 -18.79 -24.33
N THR A 184 -0.80 -19.97 -23.73
CA THR A 184 -1.65 -21.11 -24.12
C THR A 184 -3.13 -20.79 -23.87
N PHE A 185 -3.46 -20.16 -22.75
CA PHE A 185 -4.82 -19.69 -22.48
C PHE A 185 -5.29 -18.70 -23.55
N VAL A 186 -4.47 -17.69 -23.88
CA VAL A 186 -4.81 -16.69 -24.90
C VAL A 186 -5.02 -17.35 -26.27
N ALA A 187 -4.18 -18.31 -26.64
CA ALA A 187 -4.31 -19.05 -27.90
C ALA A 187 -5.64 -19.82 -27.96
N LEU A 188 -5.97 -20.59 -26.91
CA LEU A 188 -7.23 -21.35 -26.82
C LEU A 188 -8.46 -20.44 -26.78
N ALA A 189 -8.38 -19.33 -26.05
CA ALA A 189 -9.47 -18.35 -25.98
C ALA A 189 -9.74 -17.71 -27.35
N ARG A 190 -8.68 -17.44 -28.13
CA ARG A 190 -8.79 -16.92 -29.51
C ARG A 190 -9.34 -17.95 -30.48
N GLU A 191 -8.92 -19.22 -30.36
CA GLU A 191 -9.43 -20.31 -31.19
C GLU A 191 -10.94 -20.51 -31.01
N HIS A 192 -11.43 -20.39 -29.77
CA HIS A 192 -12.86 -20.46 -29.47
C HIS A 192 -13.67 -19.24 -29.96
N GLY A 193 -13.09 -18.05 -29.95
CA GLY A 193 -13.70 -16.84 -30.51
C GLY A 193 -14.69 -16.08 -29.62
N ASP A 194 -15.39 -16.74 -28.67
CA ASP A 194 -16.31 -16.08 -27.71
C ASP A 194 -15.98 -16.43 -26.24
N THR A 195 -14.75 -16.12 -25.83
CA THR A 195 -14.24 -16.33 -24.46
C THR A 195 -13.96 -14.99 -23.77
N HIS A 196 -14.56 -14.76 -22.61
CA HIS A 196 -14.45 -13.50 -21.86
C HIS A 196 -13.83 -13.72 -20.49
N VAL A 197 -12.75 -12.99 -20.19
CA VAL A 197 -12.15 -12.95 -18.86
C VAL A 197 -12.80 -11.85 -18.03
N ARG A 198 -13.23 -12.16 -16.80
CA ARG A 198 -13.81 -11.20 -15.86
C ARG A 198 -13.11 -11.28 -14.51
N TRP A 199 -12.80 -10.13 -13.95
CA TRP A 199 -12.38 -10.06 -12.56
C TRP A 199 -13.59 -10.11 -11.63
N VAL A 200 -13.52 -10.91 -10.58
CA VAL A 200 -14.52 -11.00 -9.51
C VAL A 200 -13.88 -10.70 -8.15
N PRO A 201 -14.59 -10.08 -7.20
CA PRO A 201 -14.02 -9.88 -5.87
C PRO A 201 -13.95 -11.21 -5.10
N GLY A 202 -12.79 -11.52 -4.55
CA GLY A 202 -12.62 -12.65 -3.63
C GLY A 202 -13.30 -12.41 -2.28
N HIS A 203 -13.75 -13.49 -1.62
CA HIS A 203 -14.41 -13.46 -0.31
C HIS A 203 -15.60 -12.49 -0.20
N ALA A 204 -16.39 -12.40 -1.27
CA ALA A 204 -17.55 -11.52 -1.38
C ALA A 204 -18.88 -12.30 -1.40
N ASP A 205 -18.91 -13.50 -0.81
CA ASP A 205 -20.06 -14.41 -0.78
C ASP A 205 -20.61 -14.73 -2.19
N ILE A 206 -19.72 -14.88 -3.18
CA ILE A 206 -20.06 -15.27 -4.55
C ILE A 206 -19.93 -16.79 -4.63
N PRO A 207 -21.04 -17.56 -4.69
CA PRO A 207 -20.99 -19.01 -4.52
C PRO A 207 -20.07 -19.74 -5.49
N GLY A 208 -19.97 -19.26 -6.73
CA GLY A 208 -19.07 -19.83 -7.74
C GLY A 208 -17.58 -19.58 -7.44
N ASN A 209 -17.25 -18.38 -6.92
CA ASN A 209 -15.88 -18.05 -6.53
C ASN A 209 -15.48 -18.80 -5.26
N ASP A 210 -16.34 -18.78 -4.24
CA ASP A 210 -16.07 -19.47 -2.98
C ASP A 210 -15.93 -20.98 -3.21
N ARG A 211 -16.72 -21.55 -4.12
CA ARG A 211 -16.58 -22.95 -4.50
C ARG A 211 -15.27 -23.23 -5.25
N ALA A 212 -14.82 -22.32 -6.11
CA ALA A 212 -13.53 -22.43 -6.78
C ALA A 212 -12.38 -22.36 -5.76
N ASP A 213 -12.44 -21.44 -4.80
CA ASP A 213 -11.48 -21.30 -3.70
C ASP A 213 -11.41 -22.55 -2.83
N GLU A 214 -12.56 -23.10 -2.44
CA GLU A 214 -12.64 -24.35 -1.68
C GLU A 214 -11.96 -25.51 -2.42
N LEU A 215 -12.21 -25.62 -3.73
CA LEU A 215 -11.63 -26.66 -4.57
C LEU A 215 -10.12 -26.46 -4.76
N ALA A 216 -9.66 -25.21 -4.95
CA ALA A 216 -8.24 -24.89 -5.04
C ALA A 216 -7.51 -25.22 -3.72
N LYS A 217 -8.10 -24.86 -2.57
CA LYS A 217 -7.57 -25.21 -1.23
C LYS A 217 -7.52 -26.72 -1.02
N ALA A 218 -8.58 -27.45 -1.39
CA ALA A 218 -8.59 -28.91 -1.31
C ALA A 218 -7.52 -29.53 -2.22
N GLY A 219 -7.34 -29.00 -3.43
CA GLY A 219 -6.30 -29.41 -4.36
C GLY A 219 -4.89 -29.21 -3.79
N ALA A 220 -4.64 -28.07 -3.14
CA ALA A 220 -3.35 -27.77 -2.50
C ALA A 220 -2.98 -28.72 -1.33
N THR A 221 -3.95 -29.47 -0.79
CA THR A 221 -3.72 -30.46 0.28
C THR A 221 -3.53 -31.89 -0.22
N LEU A 222 -3.67 -32.14 -1.52
CA LEU A 222 -3.45 -33.46 -2.10
C LEU A 222 -1.95 -33.81 -2.11
N PRO A 223 -1.59 -35.10 -1.89
CA PRO A 223 -0.20 -35.53 -1.96
C PRO A 223 0.39 -35.30 -3.35
N ASP A 224 1.68 -35.04 -3.36
CA ASP A 224 2.45 -34.51 -4.49
C ASP A 224 2.25 -35.32 -5.79
N PRO A 225 1.74 -34.72 -6.88
CA PRO A 225 1.86 -35.31 -8.21
C PRO A 225 3.33 -35.27 -8.67
N THR A 226 3.66 -36.12 -9.64
CA THR A 226 5.02 -36.38 -10.18
C THR A 226 5.76 -35.19 -10.80
N MET A 227 5.26 -33.95 -10.67
CA MET A 227 5.83 -32.75 -11.29
C MET A 227 6.18 -31.69 -10.24
N ASP A 228 7.48 -31.60 -9.91
CA ASP A 228 8.06 -30.52 -9.13
C ASP A 228 8.15 -29.24 -9.97
N ILE A 229 7.02 -28.55 -10.13
CA ILE A 229 6.96 -27.27 -10.85
C ILE A 229 7.39 -26.17 -9.88
N THR A 230 8.65 -25.75 -10.00
CA THR A 230 9.15 -24.55 -9.32
C THR A 230 9.01 -23.33 -10.21
N THR A 231 8.24 -22.35 -9.74
CA THR A 231 7.92 -21.14 -10.51
C THR A 231 9.04 -20.10 -10.41
N LEU A 232 9.20 -19.27 -11.45
CA LEU A 232 10.18 -18.17 -11.43
C LEU A 232 9.85 -17.13 -10.34
N ALA A 233 8.55 -16.91 -10.08
CA ALA A 233 8.10 -16.03 -9.01
C ALA A 233 8.56 -16.53 -7.62
N TYR A 234 8.40 -17.83 -7.35
CA TYR A 234 8.89 -18.46 -6.13
C TYR A 234 10.41 -18.31 -5.98
N LEU A 235 11.18 -18.62 -7.04
CA LEU A 235 12.65 -18.49 -7.02
C LEU A 235 13.09 -17.04 -6.75
N ARG A 236 12.45 -16.05 -7.38
CA ARG A 236 12.73 -14.63 -7.15
C ARG A 236 12.44 -14.21 -5.71
N ARG A 237 11.30 -14.65 -5.14
CA ARG A 237 10.98 -14.37 -3.73
C ARG A 237 12.02 -15.00 -2.80
N LYS A 238 12.40 -16.26 -3.04
CA LYS A 238 13.41 -16.98 -2.24
C LYS A 238 14.77 -16.29 -2.32
N ALA A 239 15.22 -15.92 -3.52
CA ALA A 239 16.47 -15.18 -3.72
C ALA A 239 16.46 -13.82 -3.00
N LYS A 240 15.33 -13.08 -3.04
CA LYS A 240 15.19 -11.81 -2.34
C LYS A 240 15.20 -11.99 -0.81
N ALA A 241 14.56 -13.04 -0.31
CA ALA A 241 14.57 -13.38 1.11
C ALA A 241 15.98 -13.79 1.58
N ASP A 242 16.68 -14.60 0.79
CA ASP A 242 18.07 -15.00 1.07
C ASP A 242 19.01 -13.78 1.09
N ALA A 243 18.94 -12.92 0.07
CA ALA A 243 19.73 -11.69 0.01
C ALA A 243 19.47 -10.78 1.24
N ALA A 244 18.21 -10.64 1.66
CA ALA A 244 17.87 -9.87 2.86
C ALA A 244 18.42 -10.51 4.14
N SER A 245 18.34 -11.83 4.26
CA SER A 245 18.89 -12.56 5.42
C SER A 245 20.40 -12.47 5.49
N ARG A 246 21.10 -12.64 4.36
CA ARG A 246 22.55 -12.52 4.26
C ARG A 246 23.03 -11.10 4.56
N PHE A 247 22.29 -10.09 4.12
CA PHE A 247 22.58 -8.69 4.45
C PHE A 247 22.45 -8.41 5.95
N GLU A 248 21.37 -8.88 6.59
CA GLU A 248 21.20 -8.74 8.04
C GLU A 248 22.33 -9.47 8.79
N ALA A 249 22.66 -10.70 8.42
CA ALA A 249 23.73 -11.47 9.05
C ALA A 249 25.10 -10.79 8.91
N TRP A 250 25.44 -10.32 7.70
CA TRP A 250 26.64 -9.54 7.44
C TRP A 250 26.69 -8.28 8.30
N TRP A 251 25.58 -7.52 8.35
CA TRP A 251 25.56 -6.30 9.14
C TRP A 251 25.73 -6.58 10.63
N GLN A 252 25.08 -7.60 11.20
CA GLN A 252 25.26 -7.94 12.62
C GLN A 252 26.71 -8.35 12.96
N ALA A 253 27.41 -8.98 12.02
CA ALA A 253 28.81 -9.36 12.16
C ALA A 253 29.75 -8.14 12.07
N GLU A 254 29.58 -7.29 11.05
CA GLU A 254 30.49 -6.19 10.73
C GLU A 254 30.08 -4.85 11.39
N MET A 255 28.99 -4.80 12.15
CA MET A 255 28.47 -3.56 12.73
C MET A 255 29.51 -2.90 13.64
N PRO A 256 29.91 -1.64 13.37
CA PRO A 256 30.76 -0.89 14.29
C PRO A 256 30.08 -0.71 15.66
N ASP A 257 30.86 -0.70 16.74
CA ASP A 257 30.34 -0.52 18.10
C ASP A 257 29.51 0.76 18.27
N SER A 258 29.87 1.81 17.53
CA SER A 258 29.10 3.07 17.49
C SER A 258 27.68 2.85 17.02
N TYR A 259 27.45 2.02 16.01
CA TYR A 259 26.12 1.67 15.50
C TYR A 259 25.42 0.64 16.39
N ARG A 260 26.16 -0.30 16.99
CA ARG A 260 25.62 -1.27 17.97
C ARG A 260 24.98 -0.54 19.16
N ALA A 261 25.62 0.53 19.63
CA ALA A 261 25.10 1.38 20.68
C ALA A 261 23.79 2.11 20.31
N LEU A 262 23.61 2.45 19.03
CA LEU A 262 22.42 3.14 18.51
C LEU A 262 21.20 2.23 18.35
N LYS A 263 21.38 0.90 18.36
CA LYS A 263 20.30 -0.09 18.20
C LYS A 263 19.47 0.13 16.93
N LEU A 264 20.14 0.48 15.83
CA LEU A 264 19.51 0.58 14.51
C LEU A 264 19.35 -0.82 13.91
N THR A 265 18.14 -1.18 13.51
CA THR A 265 17.86 -2.41 12.77
C THR A 265 18.19 -2.20 11.30
N THR A 266 18.77 -3.20 10.62
CA THR A 266 18.89 -3.09 9.17
C THR A 266 17.54 -3.23 8.52
N THR A 267 17.43 -2.65 7.34
CA THR A 267 16.29 -2.89 6.48
C THR A 267 16.74 -2.82 5.03
N THR A 268 16.19 -3.73 4.23
CA THR A 268 16.29 -3.68 2.77
C THR A 268 15.25 -2.74 2.15
N LYS A 269 14.35 -2.17 2.98
CA LYS A 269 13.35 -1.18 2.56
C LYS A 269 13.87 0.23 2.81
N CYS A 270 13.27 1.22 2.14
CA CYS A 270 13.55 2.62 2.42
C CYS A 270 13.13 2.95 3.88
N PRO A 271 14.06 3.38 4.76
CA PRO A 271 13.75 3.78 6.13
C PRO A 271 12.77 4.96 6.18
N LYS A 272 11.95 5.03 7.24
CA LYS A 272 10.90 6.05 7.37
C LYS A 272 11.47 7.47 7.43
N GLU A 273 12.64 7.62 8.04
CA GLU A 273 13.35 8.90 8.12
C GLU A 273 13.74 9.46 6.74
N LEU A 274 13.94 8.62 5.72
CA LEU A 274 14.29 9.09 4.37
C LEU A 274 13.08 9.63 3.59
N VAL A 275 11.87 9.20 3.94
CA VAL A 275 10.64 9.58 3.22
C VAL A 275 10.01 10.85 3.81
N GLY A 276 10.07 11.01 5.13
CA GLY A 276 9.30 12.06 5.84
C GLY A 276 10.10 13.25 6.35
N VAL A 277 11.45 13.21 6.34
CA VAL A 277 12.29 14.24 6.99
C VAL A 277 12.92 15.16 5.94
N PRO A 278 12.84 16.50 6.11
CA PRO A 278 13.54 17.44 5.24
C PRO A 278 15.04 17.19 5.19
N ARG A 279 15.65 17.41 4.02
CA ARG A 279 17.07 17.07 3.73
C ARG A 279 18.06 17.67 4.73
N GLU A 280 17.88 18.93 5.12
CA GLU A 280 18.76 19.64 6.06
C GLU A 280 18.79 18.97 7.44
N ARG A 281 17.61 18.62 7.95
CA ARG A 281 17.47 17.92 9.24
C ARG A 281 17.97 16.49 9.18
N LEU A 282 17.68 15.81 8.07
CA LEU A 282 18.17 14.45 7.83
C LEU A 282 19.69 14.42 7.82
N HIS A 283 20.34 15.42 7.20
CA HIS A 283 21.78 15.57 7.20
C HIS A 283 22.36 15.60 8.63
N HIS A 284 21.77 16.38 9.55
CA HIS A 284 22.25 16.41 10.94
C HIS A 284 22.09 15.08 11.68
N LEU A 285 21.00 14.36 11.44
CA LEU A 285 20.78 13.04 12.02
C LEU A 285 21.80 12.02 11.49
N LEU A 286 22.02 11.98 10.17
CA LEU A 286 23.00 11.09 9.55
C LEU A 286 24.43 11.42 9.98
N ALA A 287 24.75 12.70 10.10
CA ALA A 287 26.03 13.15 10.65
C ALA A 287 26.21 12.67 12.09
N ALA A 288 25.20 12.80 12.95
CA ALA A 288 25.27 12.33 14.34
C ALA A 288 25.45 10.80 14.44
N ARG A 289 24.79 10.02 13.57
CA ARG A 289 24.89 8.55 13.52
C ARG A 289 26.27 8.08 13.03
N SER A 290 26.73 8.63 11.92
CA SER A 290 28.02 8.28 11.31
C SER A 290 29.21 8.91 12.03
N ARG A 291 28.98 9.94 12.84
CA ARG A 291 29.99 10.86 13.38
C ARG A 291 30.76 11.62 12.28
N HIS A 292 30.25 11.62 11.05
CA HIS A 292 30.83 12.30 9.90
C HIS A 292 30.05 13.60 9.67
N GLY A 293 30.57 14.70 10.19
CA GLY A 293 29.93 16.00 10.14
C GLY A 293 30.77 17.07 10.83
N ASP A 294 30.14 18.16 11.22
CA ASP A 294 30.81 19.28 11.89
C ASP A 294 31.11 18.98 13.37
N PHE A 295 31.95 17.97 13.62
CA PHE A 295 32.39 17.52 14.94
C PHE A 295 33.90 17.60 15.05
N ALA A 296 34.40 17.90 16.25
CA ALA A 296 35.84 18.07 16.47
C ALA A 296 36.64 16.84 16.06
N GLN A 297 36.18 15.65 16.47
CA GLN A 297 36.83 14.37 16.17
C GLN A 297 36.96 14.13 14.65
N TYR A 298 35.95 14.51 13.87
CA TYR A 298 35.99 14.36 12.42
C TYR A 298 37.02 15.33 11.81
N HIS A 299 36.97 16.60 12.19
CA HIS A 299 37.87 17.61 11.65
C HIS A 299 39.34 17.37 11.97
N GLU A 300 39.63 16.89 13.18
CA GLU A 300 40.99 16.53 13.59
C GLU A 300 41.53 15.32 12.82
N ARG A 301 40.69 14.29 12.63
CA ARG A 301 41.07 13.09 11.86
C ARG A 301 41.50 13.44 10.43
N PHE A 302 40.85 14.43 9.82
CA PHE A 302 41.14 14.89 8.45
C PHE A 302 42.00 16.15 8.41
N ASN A 303 42.50 16.63 9.55
CA ASN A 303 43.40 17.77 9.70
C ASN A 303 42.90 19.09 9.07
N TYR A 304 41.60 19.39 9.21
CA TYR A 304 41.04 20.67 8.75
C TYR A 304 41.43 21.82 9.68
N GLN A 305 42.37 22.67 9.24
CA GLN A 305 42.93 23.78 10.03
C GLN A 305 41.90 24.84 10.40
N ASP A 306 40.93 25.04 9.51
CA ASP A 306 39.96 26.12 9.58
C ASP A 306 38.66 25.76 10.32
N ALA A 307 38.58 24.55 10.89
CA ALA A 307 37.37 24.04 11.49
C ALA A 307 37.12 24.59 12.90
N LEU A 308 35.86 24.96 13.19
CA LEU A 308 35.44 25.30 14.55
C LEU A 308 35.25 24.02 15.38
N LEU A 309 36.26 23.64 16.15
CA LEU A 309 36.24 22.44 17.01
C LEU A 309 35.32 22.59 18.23
N ASN A 310 35.08 23.82 18.66
CA ASN A 310 34.26 24.13 19.84
C ASN A 310 32.95 24.80 19.43
N CYS A 311 31.89 24.46 20.16
CA CYS A 311 30.61 25.16 20.11
C CYS A 311 30.78 26.58 20.67
N SER A 312 29.88 27.51 20.32
CA SER A 312 29.86 28.85 20.92
C SER A 312 29.65 28.83 22.44
N CYS A 313 29.20 27.70 22.99
CA CYS A 313 29.13 27.48 24.43
C CYS A 313 30.49 27.12 25.05
N GLY A 314 31.57 27.02 24.29
CA GLY A 314 32.93 26.69 24.76
C GLY A 314 33.20 25.20 25.00
N ARG A 315 32.24 24.30 24.76
CA ARG A 315 32.48 22.85 24.80
C ARG A 315 32.82 22.33 23.41
N ARG A 316 33.57 21.23 23.38
CA ARG A 316 33.95 20.53 22.15
C ARG A 316 32.72 20.01 21.41
N LYS A 317 32.71 20.16 20.07
CA LYS A 317 31.62 19.67 19.22
C LYS A 317 31.65 18.14 19.15
N ALA A 318 30.55 17.53 19.53
CA ALA A 318 30.34 16.08 19.49
C ALA A 318 28.88 15.76 19.09
N PRO A 319 28.59 14.56 18.57
CA PRO A 319 27.23 14.16 18.16
C PRO A 319 26.17 14.30 19.25
N ASP A 320 26.57 14.11 20.50
CA ASP A 320 25.73 14.17 21.69
C ASP A 320 25.67 15.57 22.34
N HIS A 321 26.47 16.53 21.85
CA HIS A 321 26.59 17.85 22.48
C HIS A 321 25.27 18.62 22.53
N ILE A 322 24.39 18.45 21.53
CA ILE A 322 23.06 19.09 21.49
C ILE A 322 22.22 18.80 22.73
N PHE A 323 22.38 17.62 23.35
CA PHE A 323 21.65 17.20 24.54
C PHE A 323 22.20 17.81 25.84
N SER A 324 23.46 18.26 25.84
CA SER A 324 24.18 18.75 27.03
C SER A 324 24.65 20.20 26.92
N CYS A 325 24.36 20.90 25.82
CA CYS A 325 24.82 22.26 25.60
C CYS A 325 24.16 23.25 26.59
N ARG A 326 25.00 24.05 27.26
CA ARG A 326 24.55 25.04 28.25
C ARG A 326 23.73 26.19 27.65
N LYS A 327 23.93 26.48 26.36
CA LYS A 327 23.18 27.51 25.62
C LYS A 327 21.82 27.01 25.10
N THR A 328 21.56 25.70 25.18
CA THR A 328 20.23 25.15 24.91
C THR A 328 19.30 25.46 26.08
N ASP A 329 18.14 26.04 25.79
CA ASP A 329 17.08 26.34 26.76
C ASP A 329 16.77 25.10 27.62
N PRO A 330 16.87 25.19 28.97
CA PRO A 330 16.57 24.09 29.87
C PRO A 330 15.20 23.42 29.63
N VAL A 331 14.18 24.17 29.19
CA VAL A 331 12.83 23.66 28.92
C VAL A 331 12.81 22.73 27.71
N ARG A 332 13.73 22.92 26.75
CA ARG A 332 13.83 22.14 25.51
C ARG A 332 14.78 20.94 25.66
N ARG A 333 15.50 20.81 26.78
CA ARG A 333 16.45 19.70 26.99
C ARG A 333 15.72 18.38 27.20
N VAL A 334 16.23 17.33 26.56
CA VAL A 334 15.74 15.96 26.75
C VAL A 334 16.16 15.46 28.15
N LYS A 335 15.25 14.75 28.83
CA LYS A 335 15.58 14.09 30.10
C LYS A 335 16.56 12.94 29.84
N LEU A 336 17.72 13.00 30.49
CA LEU A 336 18.82 12.02 30.33
C LEU A 336 18.83 10.94 31.43
N ILE A 337 17.79 10.87 32.25
CA ILE A 337 17.66 9.93 33.37
C ILE A 337 16.86 8.71 32.89
N PRO A 338 17.23 7.46 33.29
CA PRO A 338 18.26 7.09 34.26
C PRO A 338 19.68 6.99 33.69
N SER A 339 19.84 6.82 32.37
CA SER A 339 21.14 6.72 31.71
C SER A 339 21.22 7.68 30.52
N ALA A 340 22.14 8.63 30.61
CA ALA A 340 22.32 9.65 29.58
C ALA A 340 22.70 9.02 28.23
N GLY A 341 23.63 8.06 28.24
CA GLY A 341 24.07 7.36 27.03
C GLY A 341 22.94 6.61 26.34
N GLN A 342 22.09 5.91 27.10
CA GLN A 342 20.94 5.19 26.52
C GLN A 342 19.89 6.14 25.93
N ALA A 343 19.60 7.25 26.62
CA ALA A 343 18.66 8.25 26.14
C ALA A 343 19.14 8.92 24.84
N ILE A 344 20.43 9.31 24.80
CA ILE A 344 21.06 9.91 23.63
C ILE A 344 21.09 8.92 22.47
N ASN A 345 21.56 7.69 22.70
CA ASN A 345 21.62 6.67 21.65
C ASN A 345 20.23 6.33 21.13
N SER A 346 19.21 6.28 21.98
CA SER A 346 17.83 6.08 21.55
C SER A 346 17.31 7.24 20.72
N ALA A 347 17.64 8.48 21.09
CA ALA A 347 17.22 9.69 20.39
C ALA A 347 17.93 9.87 19.04
N ILE A 348 19.18 9.41 18.89
CA ILE A 348 19.90 9.41 17.61
C ILE A 348 19.53 8.17 16.76
N GLY A 349 19.21 7.05 17.42
CA GLY A 349 18.87 5.78 16.80
C GLY A 349 17.37 5.64 16.49
N PRO A 350 16.64 4.69 17.13
CA PRO A 350 15.27 4.32 16.78
C PRO A 350 14.21 5.39 17.06
N LYS A 351 14.47 6.34 17.98
CA LYS A 351 13.56 7.45 18.33
C LYS A 351 14.06 8.77 17.76
N TYR A 352 14.52 8.74 16.51
CA TYR A 352 15.16 9.85 15.82
C TYR A 352 14.31 11.12 15.78
N GLU A 353 12.98 11.00 15.86
CA GLU A 353 12.05 12.13 15.94
C GLU A 353 12.34 13.03 17.16
N THR A 354 12.87 12.46 18.25
CA THR A 354 13.27 13.22 19.44
C THR A 354 14.46 14.13 19.13
N PHE A 355 15.47 13.61 18.43
CA PHE A 355 16.62 14.40 18.00
C PHE A 355 16.20 15.46 16.98
N LEU A 356 15.39 15.10 15.99
CA LEU A 356 14.93 16.04 14.98
C LEU A 356 14.12 17.19 15.57
N LYS A 357 13.24 16.89 16.53
CA LYS A 357 12.47 17.90 17.27
C LYS A 357 13.39 18.82 18.06
N LEU A 358 14.42 18.27 18.70
CA LEU A 358 15.40 19.08 19.44
C LEU A 358 16.16 20.03 18.51
N VAL A 359 16.59 19.55 17.35
CA VAL A 359 17.26 20.38 16.32
C VAL A 359 16.34 21.52 15.86
N GLU A 360 15.09 21.21 15.54
CA GLU A 360 14.09 22.16 15.07
C GLU A 360 13.74 23.22 16.12
N GLU A 361 13.44 22.79 17.35
CA GLU A 361 13.04 23.71 18.41
C GLU A 361 14.20 24.62 18.82
N THR A 362 15.44 24.16 18.77
CA THR A 362 16.58 24.95 19.28
C THR A 362 17.33 25.70 18.17
N ASN A 363 17.06 25.40 16.90
CA ASN A 363 17.89 25.81 15.75
C ASN A 363 19.39 25.60 16.05
N PHE A 364 19.71 24.44 16.66
CA PHE A 364 21.00 24.24 17.32
C PHE A 364 22.19 24.47 16.39
N PHE A 365 22.16 23.84 15.21
CA PHE A 365 23.26 23.86 14.25
C PHE A 365 23.34 25.14 13.41
N GLU A 366 22.38 26.05 13.57
CA GLU A 366 22.38 27.35 12.90
C GLU A 366 22.74 28.49 13.85
N LYS A 367 22.17 28.49 15.06
CA LYS A 367 22.28 29.62 16.00
C LYS A 367 23.25 29.37 17.15
N ILE A 368 23.28 28.15 17.70
CA ILE A 368 24.01 27.85 18.93
C ILE A 368 25.40 27.29 18.60
N CYS A 369 25.46 26.33 17.69
CA CYS A 369 26.64 25.59 17.31
C CYS A 369 26.79 25.58 15.78
N PRO A 370 26.96 26.75 15.16
CA PRO A 370 27.10 26.84 13.72
C PRO A 370 28.39 26.19 13.23
N ARG A 371 28.33 25.68 12.00
CA ARG A 371 29.54 25.46 11.19
C ARG A 371 30.15 26.82 10.86
N ARG A 372 31.47 26.87 10.65
CA ARG A 372 32.11 28.07 10.12
C ARG A 372 31.42 28.45 8.82
N GLN A 373 30.84 29.65 8.77
CA GLN A 373 30.36 30.23 7.51
C GLN A 373 31.60 30.62 6.70
N ALA A 374 31.65 30.19 5.45
CA ALA A 374 32.71 30.54 4.51
C ALA A 374 32.68 32.04 4.21
#